data_AF-F4LTT2-F1
#
_entry.id   AF-F4LTT2-F1
#
_cell.length_a   1.000
_cell.length_b   1.000
_cell.length_c   1.000
_cell.angle_alpha   90.00
_cell.angle_beta   90.00
_cell.angle_gamma   90.00
#
_symmetry.space_group_name_H-M   'P 1'
#
loop_
_entity.id
_entity.type
_entity.pdbx_description
1 polymer ?
#
loop_
_entity_poly.entity_id
_entity_poly.type
_entity_poly.pdbx_seq_one_letter_code
_entity_poly.pdbx_strand_id
1 'polypeptide(L)'
;MTRKELVYKLAQHLEIEPVYLAAPTFAYQVGDYIVDRHSNILDKQEQVVELKDLLENPVKKEELELEDAVTQETATEKEPIALEVTIPMEGFQGKGLRNLLHIIYSYQPLIKKALGLKDDLVSEKIIAALKQERMTTLDHFKQALAGVDSPYIDFDFEKETITFKLGPGGDDPEKAEAATKLFGLANISARRLKSNTAAKVKHTDNEKYTFRTWLLRLGMIGDEYKTARKVLLQNLSGNSAFRKQAKEEAVNG
;
A
#
# COMPACT_ATOMS: atom_id res chain seq x y z
N MET A 1 24.28 -15.05 -10.59
CA MET A 1 23.29 -14.08 -11.12
C MET A 1 22.34 -13.76 -9.99
N THR A 2 22.06 -12.48 -9.73
CA THR A 2 21.12 -12.09 -8.68
C THR A 2 19.68 -12.27 -9.16
N ARG A 3 18.75 -12.49 -8.23
CA ARG A 3 17.31 -12.61 -8.52
C ARG A 3 16.77 -11.42 -9.34
N LYS A 4 17.24 -10.21 -9.03
CA LYS A 4 16.86 -8.98 -9.74
C LYS A 4 17.42 -8.95 -11.17
N GLU A 5 18.65 -9.41 -11.37
CA GLU A 5 19.24 -9.57 -12.71
C GLU A 5 18.50 -10.61 -13.55
N LEU A 6 18.05 -11.70 -12.93
CA LEU A 6 17.30 -12.76 -13.60
C LEU A 6 15.94 -12.26 -14.10
N VAL A 7 15.19 -11.59 -13.23
CA VAL A 7 13.90 -10.96 -13.54
C VAL A 7 14.07 -9.90 -14.63
N TYR A 8 15.11 -9.07 -14.54
CA TYR A 8 15.38 -8.03 -15.52
C TYR A 8 15.71 -8.61 -16.90
N LYS A 9 16.58 -9.63 -16.97
CA LYS A 9 16.92 -10.29 -18.24
C LYS A 9 15.73 -10.99 -18.87
N LEU A 10 14.90 -11.64 -18.06
CA LEU A 10 13.69 -12.30 -18.53
C LEU A 10 12.65 -11.28 -19.03
N ALA A 11 12.47 -10.17 -18.31
CA ALA A 11 11.60 -9.08 -18.70
C ALA A 11 12.06 -8.39 -19.99
N GLN A 12 13.37 -8.17 -20.13
CA GLN A 12 13.96 -7.64 -21.36
C GLN A 12 13.78 -8.58 -22.56
N HIS A 13 13.87 -9.89 -22.34
CA HIS A 13 13.72 -10.87 -23.42
C HIS A 13 12.27 -11.03 -23.87
N LEU A 14 11.33 -11.02 -22.92
CA LEU A 14 9.90 -11.17 -23.20
C LEU A 14 9.20 -9.85 -23.52
N GLU A 15 9.89 -8.71 -23.37
CA GLU A 15 9.33 -7.36 -23.48
C GLU A 15 8.11 -7.13 -22.57
N ILE A 16 8.08 -7.81 -21.41
CA ILE A 16 6.98 -7.74 -20.42
C ILE A 16 7.52 -7.20 -19.10
N GLU A 17 6.77 -6.28 -18.47
CA GLU A 17 7.12 -5.74 -17.16
C GLU A 17 6.96 -6.78 -16.04
N PRO A 18 7.93 -6.90 -15.13
CA PRO A 18 7.87 -7.85 -14.03
C PRO A 18 6.94 -7.37 -12.92
N VAL A 19 6.00 -8.20 -12.49
CA VAL A 19 5.07 -7.94 -11.38
C VAL A 19 5.55 -8.65 -10.11
N TYR A 20 5.64 -7.93 -8.99
CA TYR A 20 6.03 -8.53 -7.72
C TYR A 20 4.81 -9.10 -6.97
N LEU A 21 4.81 -10.41 -6.71
CA LEU A 21 3.67 -11.15 -6.16
C LEU A 21 3.53 -11.09 -4.62
N ALA A 22 4.39 -10.34 -3.93
CA ALA A 22 4.37 -10.15 -2.48
C ALA A 22 4.30 -11.47 -1.67
N ALA A 23 3.96 -11.41 -0.39
CA ALA A 23 3.87 -12.59 0.48
C ALA A 23 2.68 -13.50 0.12
N PRO A 24 2.76 -14.83 0.31
CA PRO A 24 3.83 -15.57 0.98
C PRO A 24 4.96 -16.04 0.06
N THR A 25 4.78 -15.94 -1.26
CA THR A 25 5.72 -16.50 -2.25
C THR A 25 6.93 -15.60 -2.46
N PHE A 26 6.75 -14.29 -2.23
CA PHE A 26 7.71 -13.23 -2.53
C PHE A 26 8.18 -13.26 -3.98
N ALA A 27 7.44 -13.88 -4.90
CA ALA A 27 7.83 -14.20 -6.27
C ALA A 27 7.76 -12.98 -7.22
N TYR A 28 8.43 -13.04 -8.37
CA TYR A 28 8.19 -12.10 -9.47
C TYR A 28 7.53 -12.86 -10.61
N GLN A 29 6.47 -12.30 -11.19
CA GLN A 29 5.86 -12.82 -12.40
C GLN A 29 6.35 -12.00 -13.59
N VAL A 30 6.80 -12.66 -14.65
CA VAL A 30 7.23 -12.04 -15.90
C VAL A 30 6.50 -12.76 -17.03
N GLY A 31 5.37 -12.19 -17.44
CA GLY A 31 4.43 -12.83 -18.34
C GLY A 31 3.93 -14.15 -17.77
N ASP A 32 4.30 -15.23 -18.45
CA ASP A 32 3.93 -16.61 -18.16
C ASP A 32 4.88 -17.34 -17.21
N TYR A 33 5.96 -16.67 -16.80
CA TYR A 33 7.00 -17.25 -15.96
C TYR A 33 7.01 -16.66 -14.55
N ILE A 34 7.34 -17.47 -13.56
CA ILE A 34 7.45 -17.06 -12.16
C ILE A 34 8.89 -17.25 -11.67
N VAL A 35 9.52 -16.17 -11.21
CA VAL A 35 10.83 -16.20 -10.56
C VAL A 35 10.66 -16.28 -9.04
N ASP A 36 10.95 -17.45 -8.48
CA ASP A 36 10.81 -17.73 -7.07
C ASP A 36 11.87 -17.03 -6.19
N ARG A 37 11.77 -17.19 -4.87
CA ARG A 37 12.72 -16.63 -3.90
C ARG A 37 14.12 -17.26 -3.95
N HIS A 38 14.24 -18.44 -4.55
CA HIS A 38 15.47 -19.20 -4.71
C HIS A 38 16.17 -18.93 -6.06
N SER A 39 15.62 -18.01 -6.86
CA SER A 39 16.11 -17.65 -8.21
C SER A 39 15.90 -18.73 -9.27
N ASN A 40 14.89 -19.58 -9.10
CA ASN A 40 14.43 -20.51 -10.13
C ASN A 40 13.34 -19.84 -10.98
N ILE A 41 13.33 -20.11 -12.28
CA ILE A 41 12.25 -19.69 -13.19
C ILE A 41 11.30 -20.87 -13.33
N LEU A 42 10.01 -20.62 -13.10
CA LEU A 42 8.93 -21.60 -13.21
C LEU A 42 8.06 -21.25 -14.42
N ASP A 43 7.74 -22.25 -15.23
CA ASP A 43 6.72 -22.24 -16.30
C ASP A 43 5.29 -22.20 -15.71
N LYS A 44 4.25 -21.91 -16.53
CA LYS A 44 2.82 -22.16 -16.23
C LYS A 44 2.51 -23.52 -15.58
N GLN A 45 3.35 -24.53 -15.80
CA GLN A 45 3.24 -25.90 -15.30
C GLN A 45 4.12 -26.16 -14.07
N GLU A 46 4.66 -25.10 -13.45
CA GLU A 46 5.53 -25.13 -12.26
C GLU A 46 6.81 -25.94 -12.44
N GLN A 47 7.27 -26.15 -13.68
CA GLN A 47 8.53 -26.79 -13.98
C GLN A 47 9.68 -25.77 -13.95
N VAL A 48 10.81 -26.16 -13.34
CA VAL A 48 12.02 -25.32 -13.30
C VAL A 48 12.66 -25.32 -14.67
N VAL A 49 12.77 -24.14 -15.28
CA VAL A 49 13.38 -23.91 -16.59
C VAL A 49 14.66 -23.08 -16.45
N GLU A 50 15.70 -23.39 -17.24
CA GLU A 50 16.93 -22.59 -17.24
C GLU A 50 16.80 -21.37 -18.14
N LEU A 51 17.34 -20.22 -17.70
CA LEU A 51 17.31 -18.96 -18.46
C LEU A 51 17.92 -19.10 -19.87
N LYS A 52 18.90 -19.99 -20.05
CA LYS A 52 19.54 -20.21 -21.36
C LYS A 52 18.58 -20.83 -22.37
N ASP A 53 17.77 -21.78 -21.94
CA ASP A 53 16.79 -22.45 -22.79
C ASP A 53 15.67 -21.50 -23.23
N LEU A 54 15.34 -20.51 -22.39
CA LEU A 54 14.39 -19.45 -22.68
C LEU A 54 14.94 -18.41 -23.67
N LEU A 55 16.24 -18.13 -23.63
CA LEU A 55 16.90 -17.16 -24.52
C LEU A 55 17.18 -17.73 -25.91
N GLU A 56 17.23 -19.06 -26.07
CA GLU A 56 17.60 -19.74 -27.32
C GLU A 56 16.40 -20.14 -28.18
N ASN A 57 15.15 -20.04 -27.69
CA ASN A 57 13.98 -20.54 -28.39
C ASN A 57 12.90 -19.45 -28.60
N PRO A 58 12.72 -18.92 -29.83
CA PRO A 58 11.70 -17.92 -30.11
C PRO A 58 10.34 -18.61 -30.26
N VAL A 59 9.56 -18.72 -29.18
CA VAL A 59 8.18 -19.19 -29.29
C VAL A 59 7.25 -18.01 -29.56
N LYS A 60 7.01 -17.85 -30.87
CA LYS A 60 5.75 -17.45 -31.54
C LYS A 60 4.93 -16.33 -30.90
N LYS A 61 5.06 -15.14 -31.50
CA LYS A 61 4.03 -14.11 -31.57
C LYS A 61 2.72 -14.72 -32.09
N GLU A 62 1.67 -14.69 -31.28
CA GLU A 62 0.30 -14.64 -31.79
C GLU A 62 -0.14 -13.18 -31.73
N GLU A 63 -0.33 -12.64 -32.93
CA GLU A 63 -0.83 -11.31 -33.23
C GLU A 63 -2.22 -11.10 -32.63
N LEU A 64 -2.40 -9.95 -31.98
CA LEU A 64 -3.56 -9.12 -32.25
C LEU A 64 -3.06 -7.68 -32.40
N GLU A 65 -2.88 -7.32 -33.67
CA GLU A 65 -2.75 -5.97 -34.16
C GLU A 65 -3.91 -5.12 -33.65
N LEU A 66 -3.61 -3.91 -33.18
CA LEU A 66 -4.36 -2.69 -33.49
C LEU A 66 -3.41 -1.49 -33.28
N GLU A 67 -2.72 -1.19 -34.38
CA GLU A 67 -2.43 0.13 -34.93
C GLU A 67 -1.51 1.12 -34.18
N ASP A 68 -0.34 1.25 -34.79
CA ASP A 68 0.67 2.30 -34.72
C ASP A 68 0.14 3.73 -34.48
N ALA A 69 0.74 4.38 -33.49
CA ALA A 69 1.21 5.76 -33.64
C ALA A 69 2.55 5.93 -32.92
N VAL A 70 3.63 5.60 -33.63
CA VAL A 70 4.98 6.03 -33.27
C VAL A 70 4.98 7.56 -33.16
N THR A 71 5.10 8.07 -31.94
CA THR A 71 5.47 9.47 -31.71
C THR A 71 6.74 9.50 -30.88
N GLN A 72 7.82 9.72 -31.64
CA GLN A 72 9.13 10.28 -31.30
C GLN A 72 9.37 10.70 -29.84
N GLU A 73 10.52 10.25 -29.34
CA GLU A 73 11.26 10.79 -28.21
C GLU A 73 11.18 12.32 -28.18
N THR A 74 10.30 12.82 -27.33
CA THR A 74 10.44 14.10 -26.66
C THR A 74 10.29 13.79 -25.19
N ALA A 75 11.13 14.39 -24.35
CA ALA A 75 11.10 14.23 -22.90
C ALA A 75 9.71 14.57 -22.36
N THR A 76 8.82 13.58 -22.28
CA THR A 76 7.51 13.70 -21.69
C THR A 76 7.69 13.61 -20.19
N GLU A 77 7.25 14.66 -19.50
CA GLU A 77 7.02 14.64 -18.06
C GLU A 77 6.30 13.32 -17.73
N LYS A 78 6.99 12.38 -17.07
CA LYS A 78 6.39 11.11 -16.65
C LYS A 78 5.15 11.46 -15.85
N GLU A 79 3.96 11.13 -16.37
CA GLU A 79 2.77 11.16 -15.55
C GLU A 79 3.05 10.31 -14.30
N PRO A 80 2.83 10.86 -13.10
CA PRO A 80 3.30 10.19 -11.90
C PRO A 80 2.55 8.87 -11.73
N ILE A 81 3.30 7.76 -11.64
CA ILE A 81 2.71 6.44 -11.37
C ILE A 81 1.88 6.54 -10.08
N ALA A 82 0.61 6.19 -10.18
CA ALA A 82 -0.30 6.22 -9.06
C ALA A 82 0.06 5.10 -8.08
N LEU A 83 0.28 5.47 -6.82
CA LEU A 83 0.42 4.57 -5.70
C LEU A 83 -0.98 4.13 -5.25
N GLU A 84 -1.25 2.83 -5.36
CA GLU A 84 -2.45 2.21 -4.84
C GLU A 84 -2.08 1.09 -3.87
N VAL A 85 -2.89 0.91 -2.83
CA VAL A 85 -2.72 -0.19 -1.87
C VAL A 85 -4.03 -0.95 -1.76
N THR A 86 -4.02 -2.18 -2.26
CA THR A 86 -5.15 -3.10 -2.18
C THR A 86 -4.98 -4.06 -1.01
N ILE A 87 -6.05 -4.25 -0.25
CA ILE A 87 -6.07 -5.13 0.92
C ILE A 87 -7.28 -6.05 0.84
N PRO A 88 -7.10 -7.37 1.10
CA PRO A 88 -8.22 -8.29 1.13
C PRO A 88 -9.17 -7.95 2.30
N MET A 89 -10.46 -7.98 2.00
CA MET A 89 -11.59 -7.97 2.92
C MET A 89 -11.93 -9.38 3.45
N GLU A 90 -11.11 -10.39 3.13
CA GLU A 90 -11.37 -11.76 3.54
C GLU A 90 -11.50 -11.88 5.08
N GLY A 91 -12.63 -12.42 5.52
CA GLY A 91 -12.98 -12.55 6.93
C GLY A 91 -13.36 -11.24 7.63
N PHE A 92 -13.70 -10.18 6.88
CA PHE A 92 -14.24 -8.96 7.48
C PHE A 92 -15.71 -9.09 7.85
N GLN A 93 -15.99 -8.64 9.08
CA GLN A 93 -17.31 -8.22 9.52
C GLN A 93 -17.41 -6.70 9.30
N GLY A 94 -18.61 -6.16 9.11
CA GLY A 94 -18.80 -4.70 8.88
C GLY A 94 -18.12 -3.84 9.95
N LYS A 95 -18.05 -4.34 11.19
CA LYS A 95 -17.39 -3.69 12.32
C LYS A 95 -15.88 -3.53 12.12
N GLY A 96 -15.23 -4.53 11.54
CA GLY A 96 -13.81 -4.49 11.21
C GLY A 96 -13.51 -3.39 10.19
N LEU A 97 -14.35 -3.29 9.13
CA LEU A 97 -14.22 -2.26 8.10
C LEU A 97 -14.45 -0.87 8.67
N ARG A 98 -15.49 -0.71 9.51
CA ARG A 98 -15.72 0.52 10.28
C ARG A 98 -14.49 0.93 11.08
N ASN A 99 -13.95 -0.01 11.85
CA ASN A 99 -12.81 0.25 12.70
C ASN A 99 -11.59 0.64 11.87
N LEU A 100 -11.37 -0.01 10.72
CA LEU A 100 -10.29 0.33 9.80
C LEU A 100 -10.40 1.78 9.33
N LEU A 101 -11.56 2.19 8.79
CA LEU A 101 -11.74 3.57 8.32
C LEU A 101 -11.67 4.59 9.46
N HIS A 102 -12.19 4.25 10.65
CA HIS A 102 -12.08 5.10 11.84
C HIS A 102 -10.63 5.27 12.32
N ILE A 103 -9.82 4.21 12.27
CA ILE A 103 -8.39 4.23 12.61
C ILE A 103 -7.66 5.11 11.60
N ILE A 104 -7.87 4.88 10.29
CA ILE A 104 -7.27 5.68 9.22
C ILE A 104 -7.62 7.15 9.41
N TYR A 105 -8.92 7.47 9.57
CA TYR A 105 -9.40 8.83 9.82
C TYR A 105 -8.73 9.48 11.05
N SER A 106 -8.57 8.73 12.13
CA SER A 106 -7.99 9.28 13.37
C SER A 106 -6.51 9.69 13.23
N TYR A 107 -5.77 9.02 12.33
CA TYR A 107 -4.37 9.30 12.06
C TYR A 107 -4.13 9.94 10.69
N GLN A 108 -5.19 10.26 9.94
CA GLN A 108 -5.06 10.72 8.56
C GLN A 108 -4.18 11.96 8.38
N PRO A 109 -4.16 12.97 9.28
CA PRO A 109 -3.25 14.11 9.07
C PRO A 109 -1.77 13.70 9.05
N LEU A 110 -1.42 12.67 9.84
CA LEU A 110 -0.07 12.11 9.86
C LEU A 110 0.18 11.21 8.66
N ILE A 111 -0.81 10.40 8.26
CA ILE A 111 -0.72 9.56 7.05
C ILE A 111 -0.53 10.42 5.80
N LYS A 112 -1.28 11.52 5.68
CA LYS A 112 -1.17 12.49 4.58
C LYS A 112 0.23 13.06 4.49
N LYS A 113 0.78 13.56 5.60
CA LYS A 113 2.16 14.08 5.61
C LYS A 113 3.20 13.00 5.34
N ALA A 114 3.03 11.81 5.92
CA ALA A 114 3.95 10.68 5.73
C ALA A 114 4.05 10.26 4.26
N LEU A 115 2.91 10.16 3.56
CA LEU A 115 2.83 9.69 2.18
C LEU A 115 2.75 10.83 1.14
N GLY A 116 2.75 12.09 1.57
CA GLY A 116 2.68 13.25 0.68
C GLY A 116 1.31 13.41 -0.01
N LEU A 117 0.23 13.03 0.66
CA LEU A 117 -1.14 13.13 0.13
C LEU A 117 -1.67 14.56 0.27
N LYS A 118 -2.32 15.06 -0.79
CA LYS A 118 -2.99 16.37 -0.77
C LYS A 118 -4.33 16.30 -0.04
N ASP A 119 -5.09 15.25 -0.33
CA ASP A 119 -6.49 15.10 0.09
C ASP A 119 -6.67 14.08 1.22
N ASP A 120 -7.82 14.17 1.88
CA ASP A 120 -8.22 13.24 2.94
C ASP A 120 -8.73 11.94 2.32
N LEU A 121 -8.16 10.80 2.73
CA LEU A 121 -8.57 9.49 2.24
C LEU A 121 -9.98 9.12 2.71
N VAL A 122 -10.31 9.47 3.96
CA VAL A 122 -11.60 9.17 4.58
C VAL A 122 -12.30 10.49 4.89
N SER A 123 -13.38 10.78 4.19
CA SER A 123 -14.16 12.00 4.39
C SER A 123 -15.02 11.95 5.65
N GLU A 124 -15.42 13.12 6.16
CA GLU A 124 -16.38 13.20 7.27
C GLU A 124 -17.73 12.57 6.93
N LYS A 125 -18.12 12.59 5.64
CA LYS A 125 -19.35 11.94 5.15
C LYS A 125 -19.29 10.43 5.33
N ILE A 126 -18.16 9.80 5.00
CA ILE A 126 -17.94 8.37 5.24
C ILE A 126 -18.03 8.06 6.73
N ILE A 127 -17.37 8.85 7.59
CA ILE A 127 -17.46 8.65 9.04
C ILE A 127 -18.88 8.83 9.57
N ALA A 128 -19.61 9.83 9.08
CA ALA A 128 -21.00 10.07 9.47
C ALA A 128 -21.90 8.89 9.09
N ALA A 129 -21.75 8.37 7.88
CA ALA A 129 -22.45 7.17 7.41
C ALA A 129 -22.15 5.94 8.28
N LEU A 130 -20.91 5.79 8.73
CA LEU A 130 -20.47 4.66 9.55
C LEU A 130 -20.79 4.79 11.05
N LYS A 131 -21.43 5.88 11.50
CA LYS A 131 -21.82 6.03 12.92
C LYS A 131 -22.96 5.11 13.35
N GLN A 132 -23.68 4.51 12.41
CA GLN A 132 -24.81 3.62 12.68
C GLN A 132 -24.45 2.55 13.74
N GLU A 133 -25.40 2.27 14.64
CA GLU A 133 -25.18 1.35 15.76
C GLU A 133 -25.00 -0.09 15.28
N ARG A 134 -25.75 -0.49 14.26
CA ARG A 134 -25.75 -1.85 13.73
C ARG A 134 -24.75 -1.97 12.57
N MET A 135 -23.51 -2.35 12.90
CA MET A 135 -22.44 -2.56 11.91
C MET A 135 -21.77 -3.91 12.08
N THR A 136 -22.53 -4.99 12.09
CA THR A 136 -22.01 -6.35 12.35
C THR A 136 -21.65 -7.13 11.10
N THR A 137 -22.32 -6.90 9.97
CA THR A 137 -22.18 -7.68 8.73
C THR A 137 -21.65 -6.79 7.61
N LEU A 138 -21.15 -7.40 6.54
CA LEU A 138 -20.76 -6.67 5.34
C LEU A 138 -21.94 -5.92 4.71
N ASP A 139 -23.14 -6.48 4.74
CA ASP A 139 -24.33 -5.82 4.18
C ASP A 139 -24.68 -4.52 4.91
N HIS A 140 -24.57 -4.49 6.24
CA HIS A 140 -24.76 -3.22 6.98
C HIS A 140 -23.73 -2.17 6.56
N PHE A 141 -22.49 -2.58 6.28
CA PHE A 141 -21.44 -1.67 5.82
C PHE A 141 -21.70 -1.18 4.38
N LYS A 142 -22.07 -2.09 3.47
CA LYS A 142 -22.48 -1.78 2.09
C LYS A 142 -23.62 -0.77 2.07
N GLN A 143 -24.67 -1.03 2.84
CA GLN A 143 -25.83 -0.14 2.96
C GLN A 143 -25.46 1.21 3.56
N ALA A 144 -24.59 1.25 4.56
CA ALA A 144 -24.15 2.51 5.15
C ALA A 144 -23.40 3.39 4.13
N LEU A 145 -22.58 2.80 3.26
CA LEU A 145 -21.83 3.54 2.24
C LEU A 145 -22.60 3.74 0.92
N ALA A 146 -23.79 3.17 0.78
CA ALA A 146 -24.58 3.32 -0.44
C ALA A 146 -24.89 4.80 -0.71
N GLY A 147 -24.41 5.32 -1.84
CA GLY A 147 -24.56 6.73 -2.23
C GLY A 147 -23.64 7.70 -1.50
N VAL A 148 -22.66 7.21 -0.72
CA VAL A 148 -21.62 8.04 -0.11
C VAL A 148 -20.42 8.10 -1.04
N ASP A 149 -20.00 9.30 -1.39
CA ASP A 149 -18.84 9.52 -2.25
C ASP A 149 -17.51 9.17 -1.52
N SER A 150 -16.69 8.33 -2.17
CA SER A 150 -15.38 7.85 -1.68
C SER A 150 -14.33 7.86 -2.80
N PRO A 151 -13.85 9.04 -3.23
CA PRO A 151 -12.98 9.16 -4.41
C PRO A 151 -11.61 8.46 -4.26
N TYR A 152 -11.11 8.33 -3.02
CA TYR A 152 -9.80 7.74 -2.73
C TYR A 152 -9.86 6.31 -2.18
N ILE A 153 -11.06 5.74 -2.06
CA ILE A 153 -11.25 4.38 -1.53
C ILE A 153 -12.24 3.66 -2.43
N ASP A 154 -11.78 2.60 -3.06
CA ASP A 154 -12.61 1.69 -3.83
C ASP A 154 -12.92 0.43 -3.00
N PHE A 155 -14.17 -0.01 -3.07
CA PHE A 155 -14.66 -1.17 -2.35
C PHE A 155 -15.17 -2.20 -3.36
N ASP A 156 -14.33 -3.17 -3.70
CA ASP A 156 -14.73 -4.30 -4.54
C ASP A 156 -15.33 -5.39 -3.65
N PHE A 157 -16.66 -5.45 -3.60
CA PHE A 157 -17.38 -6.43 -2.79
C PHE A 157 -17.49 -7.81 -3.44
N GLU A 158 -17.17 -7.94 -4.73
CA GLU A 158 -17.17 -9.22 -5.44
C GLU A 158 -15.83 -9.93 -5.23
N LYS A 159 -14.72 -9.19 -5.38
CA LYS A 159 -13.37 -9.69 -5.09
C LYS A 159 -13.01 -9.63 -3.62
N GLU A 160 -13.90 -9.06 -2.79
CA GLU A 160 -13.66 -8.79 -1.38
C GLU A 160 -12.34 -8.03 -1.17
N THR A 161 -12.14 -6.88 -1.82
CA THR A 161 -10.93 -6.05 -1.64
C THR A 161 -11.24 -4.56 -1.44
N ILE A 162 -10.43 -3.88 -0.61
CA ILE A 162 -10.43 -2.42 -0.47
C ILE A 162 -9.17 -1.89 -1.12
N THR A 163 -9.30 -0.92 -2.01
CA THR A 163 -8.16 -0.24 -2.64
C THR A 163 -8.10 1.21 -2.20
N PHE A 164 -6.98 1.60 -1.59
CA PHE A 164 -6.69 2.99 -1.23
C PHE A 164 -5.87 3.63 -2.36
N LYS A 165 -6.42 4.70 -2.95
CA LYS A 165 -5.76 5.49 -4.00
C LYS A 165 -4.96 6.61 -3.34
N LEU A 166 -3.63 6.44 -3.28
CA LEU A 166 -2.73 7.30 -2.52
C LEU A 166 -2.07 8.38 -3.39
N GLY A 167 -2.47 8.52 -4.65
CA GLY A 167 -1.95 9.55 -5.55
C GLY A 167 -0.51 9.23 -6.00
N PRO A 168 0.35 10.22 -6.27
CA PRO A 168 1.63 10.01 -6.94
C PRO A 168 2.68 9.29 -6.06
N GLY A 169 3.62 8.60 -6.71
CA GLY A 169 4.78 7.96 -6.07
C GLY A 169 4.68 6.44 -5.99
N GLY A 170 3.96 5.81 -6.92
CA GLY A 170 3.93 4.36 -7.09
C GLY A 170 5.24 3.81 -7.68
N ASP A 171 6.05 4.66 -8.29
CA ASP A 171 7.40 4.37 -8.80
C ASP A 171 8.46 4.29 -7.70
N ASP A 172 8.19 4.81 -6.49
CA ASP A 172 9.06 4.68 -5.33
C ASP A 172 8.78 3.36 -4.59
N PRO A 173 9.66 2.35 -4.70
CA PRO A 173 9.43 1.04 -4.09
C PRO A 173 9.44 1.10 -2.57
N GLU A 174 10.22 1.99 -1.94
CA GLU A 174 10.24 2.11 -0.48
C GLU A 174 8.94 2.74 0.03
N LYS A 175 8.39 3.71 -0.71
CA LYS A 175 7.10 4.33 -0.42
C LYS A 175 5.95 3.35 -0.62
N ALA A 176 5.95 2.61 -1.73
CA ALA A 176 4.93 1.59 -2.00
C ALA A 176 4.93 0.50 -0.93
N GLU A 177 6.11 0.01 -0.55
CA GLU A 177 6.27 -0.97 0.52
C GLU A 177 5.82 -0.41 1.88
N ALA A 178 6.21 0.82 2.21
CA ALA A 178 5.83 1.48 3.45
C ALA A 178 4.33 1.68 3.57
N ALA A 179 3.67 2.12 2.50
CA ALA A 179 2.22 2.25 2.44
C ALA A 179 1.53 0.89 2.58
N THR A 180 1.96 -0.12 1.82
CA THR A 180 1.42 -1.49 1.90
C THR A 180 1.50 -2.03 3.33
N LYS A 181 2.66 -1.91 3.98
CA LYS A 181 2.85 -2.33 5.38
C LYS A 181 1.97 -1.54 6.35
N LEU A 182 1.84 -0.22 6.16
CA LEU A 182 1.01 0.63 7.01
C LEU A 182 -0.45 0.21 6.98
N PHE A 183 -1.06 0.16 5.79
CA PHE A 183 -2.47 -0.16 5.67
C PHE A 183 -2.74 -1.64 6.00
N GLY A 184 -1.83 -2.56 5.67
CA GLY A 184 -1.91 -3.96 6.07
C GLY A 184 -1.93 -4.14 7.59
N LEU A 185 -1.03 -3.46 8.32
CA LEU A 185 -1.02 -3.51 9.79
C LEU A 185 -2.22 -2.78 10.40
N ALA A 186 -2.68 -1.68 9.80
CA ALA A 186 -3.91 -0.99 10.22
C ALA A 186 -5.14 -1.92 10.08
N ASN A 187 -5.22 -2.68 8.98
CA ASN A 187 -6.23 -3.72 8.78
C ASN A 187 -6.16 -4.77 9.90
N ILE A 188 -5.00 -5.40 10.10
CA ILE A 188 -4.81 -6.42 11.15
C ILE A 188 -5.20 -5.87 12.53
N SER A 189 -4.80 -4.64 12.84
CA SER A 189 -5.15 -3.97 14.09
C SER A 189 -6.66 -3.78 14.22
N ALA A 190 -7.34 -3.28 13.18
CA ALA A 190 -8.79 -3.07 13.16
C ALA A 190 -9.57 -4.37 13.40
N ARG A 191 -9.12 -5.49 12.80
CA ARG A 191 -9.74 -6.82 12.95
C ARG A 191 -9.59 -7.38 14.37
N ARG A 192 -8.50 -7.08 15.06
CA ARG A 192 -8.25 -7.54 16.43
C ARG A 192 -9.09 -6.80 17.48
N LEU A 193 -9.67 -5.65 17.14
CA LEU A 193 -10.45 -4.86 18.07
C LEU A 193 -11.84 -5.46 18.32
N LYS A 194 -12.09 -5.82 19.59
CA LYS A 194 -13.39 -6.34 20.04
C LYS A 194 -14.46 -5.26 20.21
N SER A 195 -14.09 -3.98 20.25
CA SER A 195 -14.98 -2.84 20.43
C SER A 195 -14.95 -1.88 19.23
N ASN A 196 -15.93 -0.99 19.15
CA ASN A 196 -15.95 0.06 18.15
C ASN A 196 -14.88 1.11 18.48
N THR A 197 -14.17 1.58 17.46
CA THR A 197 -13.21 2.67 17.58
C THR A 197 -13.91 4.01 17.33
N ALA A 198 -13.51 5.06 18.05
CA ALA A 198 -13.98 6.41 17.76
C ALA A 198 -13.16 7.02 16.61
N ALA A 199 -13.83 7.59 15.62
CA ALA A 199 -13.20 8.41 14.57
C ALA A 199 -12.90 9.80 15.14
N LYS A 200 -11.72 9.98 15.73
CA LYS A 200 -11.29 11.26 16.33
C LYS A 200 -9.86 11.56 15.91
N VAL A 201 -9.70 12.67 15.19
CA VAL A 201 -8.40 13.16 14.74
C VAL A 201 -7.49 13.37 15.94
N LYS A 202 -6.26 12.84 15.85
CA LYS A 202 -5.25 12.95 16.89
C LYS A 202 -4.48 14.26 16.73
N HIS A 203 -4.82 15.26 17.56
CA HIS A 203 -3.98 16.44 17.74
C HIS A 203 -2.69 16.10 18.48
N THR A 204 -1.57 16.61 18.01
CA THR A 204 -0.24 16.37 18.60
C THR A 204 0.70 17.53 18.33
N ASP A 205 1.50 17.91 19.32
CA ASP A 205 2.57 18.91 19.19
C ASP A 205 3.87 18.29 18.65
N ASN A 206 3.96 16.96 18.64
CA ASN A 206 5.08 16.20 18.09
C ASN A 206 4.58 15.06 17.21
N GLU A 207 4.65 15.26 15.89
CA GLU A 207 4.10 14.34 14.91
C GLU A 207 4.92 13.06 14.80
N LYS A 208 6.26 13.16 14.74
CA LYS A 208 7.16 12.00 14.68
C LYS A 208 6.96 11.07 15.88
N TYR A 209 6.92 11.61 17.10
CA TYR A 209 6.74 10.78 18.30
C TYR A 209 5.38 10.07 18.29
N THR A 210 4.31 10.82 18.01
CA THR A 210 2.94 10.29 18.01
C THR A 210 2.76 9.22 16.94
N PHE A 211 3.23 9.48 15.72
CA PHE A 211 3.10 8.52 14.63
C PHE A 211 3.95 7.27 14.89
N ARG A 212 5.22 7.43 15.31
CA ARG A 212 6.08 6.30 15.69
C ARG A 212 5.41 5.42 16.75
N THR A 213 4.89 6.02 17.81
CA THR A 213 4.23 5.28 18.90
C THR A 213 3.01 4.51 18.39
N TRP A 214 2.25 5.11 17.48
CA TRP A 214 1.13 4.43 16.85
C TRP A 214 1.56 3.29 15.94
N LEU A 215 2.57 3.47 15.09
CA LEU A 215 3.12 2.42 14.23
C LEU A 215 3.59 1.21 15.06
N LEU A 216 4.23 1.44 16.20
CA LEU A 216 4.63 0.36 17.11
C LEU A 216 3.41 -0.38 17.69
N ARG A 217 2.33 0.34 18.04
CA ARG A 217 1.07 -0.29 18.50
C ARG A 217 0.36 -1.09 17.41
N LEU A 218 0.52 -0.72 16.14
CA LEU A 218 0.04 -1.52 15.01
C LEU A 218 0.84 -2.82 14.82
N GLY A 219 2.03 -2.93 15.41
CA GLY A 219 2.93 -4.07 15.28
C GLY A 219 4.09 -3.85 14.31
N MET A 220 4.37 -2.61 13.89
CA MET A 220 5.49 -2.26 13.01
C MET A 220 6.84 -2.30 13.77
N ILE A 221 7.23 -3.49 14.25
CA ILE A 221 8.35 -3.73 15.19
C ILE A 221 9.38 -4.65 14.53
N GLY A 222 10.67 -4.40 14.74
CA GLY A 222 11.76 -5.21 14.17
C GLY A 222 12.40 -4.56 12.94
N ASP A 223 13.45 -5.19 12.44
CA ASP A 223 14.29 -4.65 11.35
C ASP A 223 13.62 -4.70 9.98
N GLU A 224 12.71 -5.64 9.76
CA GLU A 224 11.91 -5.75 8.53
C GLU A 224 11.04 -4.50 8.27
N TYR A 225 10.73 -3.71 9.30
CA TYR A 225 9.99 -2.45 9.17
C TYR A 225 10.89 -1.21 9.28
N LYS A 226 12.22 -1.36 9.34
CA LYS A 226 13.13 -0.23 9.53
C LYS A 226 13.00 0.81 8.42
N THR A 227 13.00 0.36 7.16
CA THR A 227 12.81 1.21 5.99
C THR A 227 11.42 1.85 5.99
N ALA A 228 10.37 1.06 6.19
CA ALA A 228 8.99 1.57 6.28
C ALA A 228 8.84 2.65 7.35
N ARG A 229 9.37 2.45 8.56
CA ARG A 229 9.35 3.48 9.63
C ARG A 229 10.13 4.72 9.24
N LYS A 230 11.26 4.59 8.54
CA LYS A 230 12.04 5.75 8.06
C LYS A 230 11.20 6.59 7.10
N VAL A 231 10.67 5.96 6.05
CA VAL A 231 9.82 6.61 5.03
C VAL A 231 8.60 7.29 5.67
N LEU A 232 7.90 6.58 6.56
CA LEU A 232 6.68 7.10 7.20
C LEU A 232 6.91 8.24 8.20
N LEU A 233 8.15 8.39 8.72
CA LEU A 233 8.47 9.41 9.73
C LEU A 233 9.26 10.59 9.17
N GLN A 234 9.88 10.48 7.99
CA GLN A 234 10.81 11.48 7.47
C GLN A 234 10.16 12.85 7.23
N ASN A 235 8.90 12.85 6.78
CA ASN A 235 8.14 14.05 6.45
C ASN A 235 7.34 14.65 7.62
N LEU A 236 7.43 14.07 8.81
CA LEU A 236 6.72 14.55 9.99
C LEU A 236 7.58 15.53 10.79
N SER A 237 6.95 16.44 11.53
CA SER A 237 7.66 17.39 12.40
C SER A 237 7.99 16.80 13.78
N GLY A 238 8.96 17.40 14.48
CA GLY A 238 9.33 17.04 15.85
C GLY A 238 10.40 15.94 15.95
N ASN A 239 10.49 15.31 17.13
CA ASN A 239 11.52 14.32 17.48
C ASN A 239 10.88 12.96 17.80
N SER A 240 11.47 11.86 17.35
CA SER A 240 10.92 10.51 17.58
C SER A 240 11.13 9.93 18.99
N ALA A 241 12.08 10.44 19.76
CA ALA A 241 12.48 9.91 21.06
C ALA A 241 11.66 10.49 22.22
N PHE A 242 11.34 11.79 22.19
CA PHE A 242 10.69 12.49 23.30
C PHE A 242 9.35 13.10 22.90
N ARG A 243 8.32 12.93 23.74
CA ARG A 243 6.96 13.43 23.47
C ARG A 243 6.88 14.96 23.50
N LYS A 244 7.53 15.60 24.46
CA LYS A 244 7.69 17.05 24.56
C LYS A 244 9.13 17.39 24.23
N GLN A 245 9.37 18.41 23.41
CA GLN A 245 10.70 19.01 23.35
C GLN A 245 10.96 19.67 24.71
N ALA A 246 12.16 19.46 25.25
CA ALA A 246 12.60 20.27 26.39
C ALA A 246 12.51 21.72 25.95
N LYS A 247 11.83 22.57 26.72
CA LYS A 247 11.92 24.01 26.50
C LYS A 247 13.41 24.34 26.59
N GLU A 248 14.01 24.83 25.52
CA GLU A 248 15.25 25.59 25.64
C GLU A 248 14.89 26.77 26.54
N GLU A 249 15.22 26.65 27.82
CA GLU A 249 15.33 27.82 28.69
C GLU A 249 16.34 28.71 28.00
N ALA A 250 15.86 29.81 27.42
CA ALA A 250 16.70 30.90 26.98
C ALA A 250 17.45 31.40 28.23
N VAL A 251 18.65 30.85 28.44
CA VAL A 251 19.68 31.47 29.26
C VAL A 251 20.12 32.71 28.48
N ASN A 252 19.32 33.76 28.59
CA ASN A 252 19.79 35.12 28.34
C ASN A 252 20.59 35.50 29.59
N GLY A 253 21.91 35.32 29.50
CA GLY A 253 22.88 36.03 30.32
C GLY A 253 23.03 37.47 29.88
#